data_AF-A0A7R9XV46-F1
#
_entry.id   AF-A0A7R9XV46-F1
#
_cell.length_a   1.000
_cell.length_b   1.000
_cell.length_c   1.000
_cell.angle_alpha   90.00
_cell.angle_beta   90.00
_cell.angle_gamma   90.00
#
_symmetry.space_group_name_H-M   'P 1'
#
loop_
_entity.id
_entity.type
_entity.pdbx_description
1 polymer ?
#
loop_
_entity_poly.entity_id
_entity_poly.type
_entity_poly.pdbx_seq_one_letter_code
_entity_poly.pdbx_strand_id
1 'polypeptide(L)'
;YAAKNDVERLHLLSAAATSISEGDVMNKSVRAKQNWGLMPYANIVSSVMPASTMRGSREVFGLHPGERNFNRFPSWLGKNSTHGKNKRLLQEVHSHAMTSEGFKADAASLREYYLPLLKLLTTRPMKSAALGGKEKEGIPEAMATMDAYCLTRQDWESIQDVTKLKGNGPLFADAALGIPTAVKSAFTRECNDKGRVVHSGILTQEAKRGRKRGAAAVADDDDEEEGDGGSDGEGEGEDGLPKKPKISAKRLAAIGFVAKDDGKKKPAAKKKAAPKKKKDAK
;
A
#
# COMPACT_ATOMS: atom_id res chain seq x y z
N TYR A 1 -10.13 -16.65 39.04
CA TYR A 1 -9.44 -17.94 38.90
C TYR A 1 -8.28 -17.71 37.97
N ALA A 2 -7.10 -17.46 38.52
CA ALA A 2 -5.87 -17.63 37.76
C ALA A 2 -5.72 -19.14 37.50
N ALA A 3 -5.26 -19.52 36.31
CA ALA A 3 -4.99 -20.92 35.99
C ALA A 3 -4.03 -21.52 37.02
N LYS A 4 -4.31 -22.73 37.49
CA LYS A 4 -3.45 -23.40 38.49
C LYS A 4 -2.24 -24.05 37.83
N ASN A 5 -2.44 -24.56 36.61
CA ASN A 5 -1.43 -25.28 35.82
C ASN A 5 -1.38 -24.74 34.37
N ASP A 6 -0.27 -24.99 33.66
CA ASP A 6 -0.12 -24.58 32.26
C ASP A 6 -1.14 -25.21 31.31
N VAL A 7 -1.56 -26.45 31.57
CA VAL A 7 -2.61 -27.13 30.80
C VAL A 7 -3.94 -26.40 30.93
N GLU A 8 -4.31 -26.00 32.16
CA GLU A 8 -5.51 -25.21 32.42
C GLU A 8 -5.42 -23.83 31.76
N ARG A 9 -4.22 -23.21 31.77
CA ARG A 9 -3.97 -21.94 31.06
C ARG A 9 -4.21 -22.06 29.56
N LEU A 10 -3.75 -23.15 28.93
CA LEU A 10 -4.00 -23.41 27.50
C LEU A 10 -5.49 -23.65 27.22
N HIS A 11 -6.21 -24.35 28.10
CA HIS A 11 -7.66 -24.53 27.96
C HIS A 11 -8.41 -23.21 28.02
N LEU A 12 -8.07 -22.33 28.97
CA LEU A 12 -8.68 -21.00 29.06
C LEU A 12 -8.35 -20.13 27.85
N LEU A 13 -7.11 -20.19 27.35
CA LEU A 13 -6.71 -19.49 26.13
C LEU A 13 -7.50 -19.97 24.91
N SER A 14 -7.69 -21.28 24.78
CA SER A 14 -8.50 -21.89 23.72
C SER A 14 -9.96 -21.45 23.80
N ALA A 15 -10.54 -21.42 25.01
CA ALA A 15 -11.91 -20.96 25.21
C ALA A 15 -12.06 -19.48 24.82
N ALA A 16 -11.13 -18.62 25.26
CA ALA A 16 -11.12 -17.20 24.90
C ALA A 16 -10.95 -16.99 23.38
N ALA A 17 -10.08 -17.75 22.72
CA ALA A 17 -9.89 -17.69 21.28
C ALA A 17 -11.15 -18.12 20.50
N THR A 18 -11.85 -19.15 21.00
CA THR A 18 -13.11 -19.64 20.41
C THR A 18 -14.18 -18.55 20.50
N SER A 19 -14.37 -17.93 21.67
CA SER A 19 -15.31 -16.82 21.84
C SER A 19 -14.98 -15.61 20.93
N ILE A 20 -13.70 -15.26 20.75
CA ILE A 20 -13.31 -14.21 19.78
C ILE A 20 -13.72 -14.60 18.35
N SER A 21 -13.52 -15.85 17.96
CA SER A 21 -13.89 -16.36 16.63
C SER A 21 -15.40 -16.36 16.39
N GLU A 22 -16.19 -16.78 17.38
CA GLU A 22 -17.66 -16.73 17.32
C GLU A 22 -18.17 -15.29 17.22
N GLY A 23 -17.56 -14.38 17.99
CA GLY A 23 -17.83 -12.96 17.91
C GLY A 23 -17.54 -12.37 16.53
N ASP A 24 -16.50 -12.83 15.84
CA ASP A 24 -16.19 -12.40 14.46
C ASP A 24 -17.28 -12.84 13.46
N VAL A 25 -17.81 -14.07 13.59
CA VAL A 25 -18.94 -14.54 12.77
C VAL A 25 -20.18 -13.68 12.98
N MET A 26 -20.50 -13.35 14.24
CA MET A 26 -21.60 -12.43 14.55
C MET A 26 -21.36 -11.03 13.98
N ASN A 27 -20.16 -10.49 14.16
CA ASN A 27 -19.77 -9.16 13.66
C ASN A 27 -19.83 -9.10 12.12
N LYS A 28 -19.51 -10.19 11.41
CA LYS A 28 -19.73 -10.30 9.96
C LYS A 28 -21.20 -10.13 9.61
N SER A 29 -22.12 -10.74 10.35
CA SER A 29 -23.56 -10.56 10.12
C SER A 29 -24.05 -9.15 10.47
N VAL A 30 -23.51 -8.54 11.54
CA VAL A 30 -23.82 -7.14 11.90
C VAL A 30 -23.48 -6.20 10.75
N ARG A 31 -22.26 -6.30 10.20
CA ARG A 31 -21.77 -5.40 9.16
C ARG A 31 -22.33 -5.72 7.77
N ALA A 32 -22.38 -6.99 7.39
CA ALA A 32 -22.80 -7.38 6.04
C ALA A 32 -24.32 -7.26 5.82
N LYS A 33 -25.13 -7.38 6.88
CA LYS A 33 -26.60 -7.29 6.81
C LYS A 33 -27.17 -6.09 7.54
N GLN A 34 -26.32 -5.17 8.03
CA GLN A 34 -26.71 -4.02 8.84
C GLN A 34 -27.60 -4.37 10.05
N ASN A 35 -27.42 -5.57 10.62
CA ASN A 35 -28.22 -6.02 11.75
C ASN A 35 -27.63 -5.55 13.09
N TRP A 36 -27.83 -4.27 13.39
CA TRP A 36 -27.30 -3.62 14.60
C TRP A 36 -27.88 -4.19 15.91
N GLY A 37 -29.06 -4.82 15.86
CA GLY A 37 -29.65 -5.49 17.02
C GLY A 37 -28.83 -6.67 17.54
N LEU A 38 -27.97 -7.27 16.70
CA LEU A 38 -27.06 -8.34 17.09
C LEU A 38 -25.76 -7.81 17.76
N MET A 39 -25.47 -6.51 17.67
CA MET A 39 -24.23 -5.92 18.17
C MET A 39 -23.99 -6.14 19.68
N PRO A 40 -24.98 -6.00 20.59
CA PRO A 40 -24.76 -6.27 22.01
C PRO A 40 -24.30 -7.70 22.29
N TYR A 41 -24.89 -8.68 21.59
CA TYR A 41 -24.51 -10.09 21.71
C TYR A 41 -23.10 -10.34 21.15
N ALA A 42 -22.80 -9.77 19.98
CA ALA A 42 -21.47 -9.85 19.38
C ALA A 42 -20.40 -9.30 20.33
N ASN A 43 -20.65 -8.16 20.97
CA ASN A 43 -19.72 -7.53 21.92
C ASN A 43 -19.52 -8.36 23.20
N ILE A 44 -20.58 -9.00 23.72
CA ILE A 44 -20.47 -9.89 24.88
C ILE A 44 -19.55 -11.07 24.54
N VAL A 45 -19.80 -11.71 23.39
CA VAL A 45 -19.05 -12.89 22.94
C VAL A 45 -17.61 -12.54 22.56
N SER A 46 -17.37 -11.42 21.88
CA SER A 46 -16.04 -11.03 21.41
C SER A 46 -15.16 -10.36 22.48
N SER A 47 -15.76 -9.72 23.49
CA SER A 47 -15.02 -8.85 24.41
C SER A 47 -15.19 -9.26 25.88
N VAL A 48 -16.44 -9.45 26.35
CA VAL A 48 -16.71 -9.72 27.76
C VAL A 48 -16.35 -11.17 28.15
N MET A 49 -16.73 -12.15 27.34
CA MET A 49 -16.44 -13.56 27.60
C MET A 49 -14.93 -13.88 27.56
N PRO A 50 -14.14 -13.42 26.57
CA PRO A 50 -12.69 -13.64 26.58
C PRO A 50 -12.02 -12.95 27.76
N ALA A 51 -12.44 -11.72 28.10
CA ALA A 51 -11.88 -10.98 29.24
C ALA A 51 -12.18 -11.65 30.58
N SER A 52 -13.38 -12.19 30.77
CA SER A 52 -13.74 -12.92 31.99
C SER A 52 -12.96 -14.24 32.12
N THR A 53 -12.77 -14.94 31.01
CA THR A 53 -11.99 -16.18 30.91
C THR A 53 -10.51 -15.94 31.20
N MET A 54 -9.94 -14.86 30.64
CA MET A 54 -8.52 -14.50 30.75
C MET A 54 -8.20 -13.48 31.85
N ARG A 55 -9.09 -13.32 32.85
CA ARG A 55 -8.87 -12.37 33.95
C ARG A 55 -7.62 -12.74 34.77
N GLY A 56 -6.76 -11.76 35.04
CA GLY A 56 -5.56 -11.98 35.83
C GLY A 56 -4.50 -10.91 35.61
N SER A 57 -3.30 -11.17 36.13
CA SER A 57 -2.14 -10.34 35.83
C SER A 57 -1.72 -10.51 34.38
N ARG A 58 -1.33 -9.41 33.74
CA ARG A 58 -0.86 -9.42 32.36
C ARG A 58 0.59 -9.89 32.32
N GLU A 59 0.84 -10.89 31.48
CA GLU A 59 2.19 -11.36 31.15
C GLU A 59 2.67 -10.73 29.83
N VAL A 60 3.98 -10.55 29.72
CA VAL A 60 4.61 -10.15 28.46
C VAL A 60 4.83 -11.38 27.57
N PHE A 61 4.69 -11.22 26.26
CA PHE A 61 4.85 -12.35 25.33
C PHE A 61 6.32 -12.68 25.06
N GLY A 62 7.26 -11.83 25.48
CA GLY A 62 8.70 -12.06 25.30
C GLY A 62 9.15 -11.98 23.84
N LEU A 63 8.37 -11.34 22.96
CA LEU A 63 8.68 -11.28 21.53
C LEU A 63 9.91 -10.41 21.22
N HIS A 64 10.19 -9.42 22.07
CA HIS A 64 11.29 -8.47 21.90
C HIS A 64 11.97 -8.16 23.23
N PRO A 65 13.29 -7.94 23.26
CA PRO A 65 14.00 -7.47 24.45
C PRO A 65 13.39 -6.15 24.96
N GLY A 66 13.13 -6.06 26.26
CA GLY A 66 12.58 -4.85 26.89
C GLY A 66 11.09 -4.61 26.61
N GLU A 67 10.32 -5.64 26.27
CA GLU A 67 8.88 -5.54 26.08
C GLU A 67 8.19 -4.95 27.32
N ARG A 68 7.63 -3.75 27.15
CA ARG A 68 6.87 -3.08 28.21
C ARG A 68 5.51 -3.74 28.40
N ASN A 69 5.08 -3.89 29.65
CA ASN A 69 3.82 -4.52 30.00
C ASN A 69 2.62 -3.54 29.91
N PHE A 70 2.21 -3.15 28.70
CA PHE A 70 1.04 -2.29 28.47
C PHE A 70 0.17 -2.78 27.30
N ASN A 71 -1.07 -2.28 27.22
CA ASN A 71 -2.00 -2.63 26.14
C ASN A 71 -1.49 -2.14 24.78
N ARG A 72 -1.17 -3.09 23.91
CA ARG A 72 -0.68 -2.80 22.55
C ARG A 72 -1.84 -2.39 21.66
N PHE A 73 -1.59 -1.45 20.77
CA PHE A 73 -2.50 -1.14 19.68
C PHE A 73 -2.70 -2.39 18.79
N PRO A 74 -3.94 -2.67 18.32
CA PRO A 74 -4.20 -3.82 17.48
C PRO A 74 -3.38 -3.76 16.18
N SER A 75 -2.51 -4.75 15.98
CA SER A 75 -1.68 -4.85 14.75
C SER A 75 -2.46 -5.27 13.50
N TRP A 76 -3.75 -5.62 13.66
CA TRP A 76 -4.59 -6.14 12.59
C TRP A 76 -4.79 -5.12 11.46
N LEU A 77 -5.01 -3.84 11.78
CA LEU A 77 -5.25 -2.80 10.77
C LEU A 77 -4.09 -2.67 9.78
N GLY A 78 -2.85 -2.60 10.27
CA GLY A 78 -1.66 -2.55 9.41
C GLY A 78 -1.47 -3.82 8.58
N LYS A 79 -1.80 -4.99 9.15
CA LYS A 79 -1.78 -6.27 8.43
C LYS A 79 -2.85 -6.34 7.34
N ASN A 80 -4.06 -5.83 7.61
CA ASN A 80 -5.15 -5.78 6.65
C ASN A 80 -4.81 -4.87 5.46
N SER A 81 -4.26 -3.67 5.72
CA SER A 81 -3.78 -2.79 4.65
C SER A 81 -2.66 -3.44 3.82
N THR A 82 -1.72 -4.13 4.48
CA THR A 82 -0.65 -4.87 3.79
C THR A 82 -1.22 -6.01 2.94
N HIS A 83 -2.21 -6.74 3.46
CA HIS A 83 -2.92 -7.78 2.71
C HIS A 83 -3.59 -7.22 1.45
N GLY A 84 -4.31 -6.10 1.57
CA GLY A 84 -4.95 -5.42 0.44
C GLY A 84 -3.95 -4.94 -0.61
N LYS A 85 -2.82 -4.34 -0.19
CA LYS A 85 -1.72 -3.98 -1.08
C LYS A 85 -1.21 -5.21 -1.85
N ASN A 86 -0.85 -6.28 -1.13
CA ASN A 86 -0.29 -7.48 -1.76
C ASN A 86 -1.30 -8.19 -2.67
N LYS A 87 -2.59 -8.18 -2.33
CA LYS A 87 -3.65 -8.72 -3.19
C LYS A 87 -3.72 -7.96 -4.51
N ARG A 88 -3.67 -6.63 -4.48
CA ARG A 88 -3.67 -5.80 -5.70
C ARG A 88 -2.46 -6.08 -6.58
N LEU A 89 -1.26 -6.08 -5.99
CA LEU A 89 -0.02 -6.40 -6.73
C LEU A 89 -0.08 -7.79 -7.37
N LEU A 90 -0.64 -8.78 -6.65
CA LEU A 90 -0.83 -10.13 -7.20
C LEU A 90 -1.79 -10.13 -8.39
N GLN A 91 -2.88 -9.35 -8.34
CA GLN A 91 -3.83 -9.25 -9.45
C GLN A 91 -3.24 -8.54 -10.67
N GLU A 92 -2.42 -7.51 -10.46
CA GLU A 92 -1.68 -6.83 -11.53
C GLU A 92 -0.71 -7.79 -12.23
N VAL A 93 0.09 -8.54 -11.47
CA VAL A 93 1.00 -9.55 -12.05
C VAL A 93 0.19 -10.66 -12.75
N HIS A 94 -0.95 -11.06 -12.18
CA HIS A 94 -1.81 -12.10 -12.76
C HIS A 94 -2.43 -11.67 -14.09
N SER A 95 -2.91 -10.43 -14.22
CA SER A 95 -3.50 -9.93 -15.46
C SER A 95 -2.47 -9.84 -16.59
N HIS A 96 -1.24 -9.46 -16.26
CA HIS A 96 -0.13 -9.44 -17.23
C HIS A 96 0.27 -10.85 -17.63
N ALA A 97 0.43 -11.77 -16.67
CA ALA A 97 0.75 -13.17 -16.95
C ALA A 97 -0.33 -13.86 -17.78
N MET A 98 -1.61 -13.56 -17.56
CA MET A 98 -2.74 -14.09 -18.34
C MET A 98 -2.74 -13.67 -19.81
N THR A 99 -2.05 -12.58 -20.13
CA THR A 99 -1.87 -12.15 -21.52
C THR A 99 -0.87 -13.04 -22.26
N SER A 100 -0.02 -13.78 -21.53
CA SER A 100 0.89 -14.75 -22.13
C SER A 100 0.15 -16.02 -22.55
N GLU A 101 0.55 -16.60 -23.68
CA GLU A 101 -0.05 -17.86 -24.16
C GLU A 101 0.26 -19.06 -23.25
N GLY A 102 1.31 -18.95 -22.42
CA GLY A 102 1.84 -20.04 -21.59
C GLY A 102 1.28 -20.11 -20.17
N PHE A 103 0.50 -19.14 -19.71
CA PHE A 103 -0.01 -19.11 -18.34
C PHE A 103 -1.53 -19.12 -18.28
N LYS A 104 -2.09 -20.21 -17.73
CA LYS A 104 -3.53 -20.39 -17.51
C LYS A 104 -3.77 -20.98 -16.12
N ALA A 105 -3.57 -20.18 -15.09
CA ALA A 105 -3.86 -20.56 -13.70
C ALA A 105 -4.50 -19.43 -12.91
N ASP A 106 -5.22 -19.76 -11.84
CA ASP A 106 -5.84 -18.75 -10.99
C ASP A 106 -4.79 -17.96 -10.17
N ALA A 107 -5.21 -16.82 -9.61
CA ALA A 107 -4.33 -15.98 -8.82
C ALA A 107 -3.78 -16.69 -7.55
N ALA A 108 -4.53 -17.64 -6.98
CA ALA A 108 -4.03 -18.40 -5.82
C ALA A 108 -2.92 -19.38 -6.24
N SER A 109 -3.10 -20.12 -7.34
CA SER A 109 -2.04 -20.97 -7.89
C SER A 109 -0.82 -20.17 -8.33
N LEU A 110 -1.01 -18.98 -8.94
CA LEU A 110 0.09 -18.06 -9.28
C LEU A 110 0.93 -17.76 -8.04
N ARG A 111 0.28 -17.36 -6.95
CA ARG A 111 0.93 -17.00 -5.69
C ARG A 111 1.70 -18.16 -5.07
N GLU A 112 1.12 -19.36 -5.07
CA GLU A 112 1.66 -20.52 -4.36
C GLU A 112 2.77 -21.23 -5.14
N TYR A 113 2.57 -21.48 -6.44
CA TYR A 113 3.46 -22.32 -7.24
C TYR A 113 4.36 -21.52 -8.17
N TYR A 114 3.83 -20.49 -8.83
CA TYR A 114 4.55 -19.81 -9.90
C TYR A 114 5.42 -18.67 -9.39
N LEU A 115 4.93 -17.82 -8.48
CA LEU A 115 5.69 -16.66 -8.00
C LEU A 115 7.05 -17.04 -7.37
N PRO A 116 7.17 -18.08 -6.54
CA PRO A 116 8.47 -18.51 -6.02
C PRO A 116 9.44 -18.94 -7.13
N LEU A 117 8.92 -19.58 -8.19
CA LEU A 117 9.72 -20.02 -9.33
C LEU A 117 10.11 -18.84 -10.24
N LEU A 118 9.17 -17.96 -10.58
CA LEU A 118 9.43 -16.75 -11.36
C LEU A 118 10.44 -15.84 -10.67
N LYS A 119 10.34 -15.70 -9.34
CA LYS A 119 11.35 -15.04 -8.51
C LYS A 119 12.73 -15.68 -8.70
N LEU A 120 12.82 -17.01 -8.64
CA LEU A 120 14.10 -17.72 -8.79
C LEU A 120 14.67 -17.56 -10.20
N LEU A 121 13.86 -17.78 -11.24
CA LEU A 121 14.28 -17.72 -12.65
C LEU A 121 14.72 -16.32 -13.06
N THR A 122 14.08 -15.27 -12.51
CA THR A 122 14.48 -13.89 -12.80
C THR A 122 15.67 -13.43 -11.96
N THR A 123 15.84 -13.92 -10.73
CA THR A 123 16.91 -13.40 -9.83
C THR A 123 18.20 -14.22 -9.88
N ARG A 124 18.12 -15.55 -10.02
CA ARG A 124 19.29 -16.45 -10.01
C ARG A 124 20.30 -16.13 -11.12
N PRO A 125 19.91 -15.91 -12.38
CA PRO A 125 20.87 -15.59 -13.45
C PRO A 125 21.64 -14.30 -13.18
N MET A 126 21.03 -13.33 -12.49
CA MET A 126 21.62 -12.02 -12.20
C MET A 126 22.49 -11.97 -10.94
N LYS A 127 22.56 -13.03 -10.13
CA LYS A 127 23.41 -13.07 -8.93
C LYS A 127 24.90 -13.06 -9.30
N SER A 128 25.73 -12.72 -8.32
CA SER A 128 27.19 -12.78 -8.48
C SER A 128 27.67 -14.19 -8.83
N ALA A 129 28.82 -14.28 -9.51
CA ALA A 129 29.43 -15.56 -9.85
C ALA A 129 29.68 -16.46 -8.62
N ALA A 130 30.00 -15.86 -7.47
CA ALA A 130 30.16 -16.55 -6.18
C ALA A 130 28.88 -17.21 -5.65
N LEU A 131 27.71 -16.75 -6.11
CA LEU A 131 26.39 -17.29 -5.77
C LEU A 131 25.80 -18.14 -6.92
N GLY A 132 26.62 -18.50 -7.92
CA GLY A 132 26.23 -19.35 -9.05
C GLY A 132 25.42 -18.64 -10.14
N GLY A 133 25.51 -17.31 -10.23
CA GLY A 133 24.91 -16.50 -11.30
C GLY A 133 25.91 -16.08 -12.38
N LYS A 134 25.40 -15.47 -13.45
CA LYS A 134 26.18 -15.00 -14.62
C LYS A 134 26.31 -13.47 -14.66
N GLU A 135 25.94 -12.77 -13.57
CA GLU A 135 25.95 -11.31 -13.46
C GLU A 135 25.29 -10.61 -14.66
N LYS A 136 26.05 -9.84 -15.45
CA LYS A 136 25.52 -9.10 -16.61
C LYS A 136 25.10 -10.03 -17.77
N GLU A 137 25.78 -11.17 -17.93
CA GLU A 137 25.44 -12.16 -18.97
C GLU A 137 24.15 -12.92 -18.65
N GLY A 138 23.69 -12.87 -17.40
CA GLY A 138 22.41 -13.44 -16.99
C GLY A 138 21.20 -12.54 -17.24
N ILE A 139 21.41 -11.27 -17.61
CA ILE A 139 20.31 -10.32 -17.89
C ILE A 139 19.43 -10.82 -19.04
N PRO A 140 19.96 -11.28 -20.19
CA PRO A 140 19.14 -11.81 -21.28
C PRO A 140 18.26 -13.00 -20.89
N GLU A 141 18.76 -13.88 -20.01
CA GLU A 141 18.03 -15.06 -19.51
C GLU A 141 16.85 -14.65 -18.61
N ALA A 142 17.08 -13.69 -17.70
CA ALA A 142 16.02 -13.11 -16.88
C ALA A 142 14.99 -12.35 -17.75
N MET A 143 15.46 -11.62 -18.76
CA MET A 143 14.61 -10.89 -19.69
C MET A 143 13.74 -11.83 -20.52
N ALA A 144 14.28 -12.92 -21.06
CA ALA A 144 13.53 -13.93 -21.80
C ALA A 144 12.42 -14.56 -20.94
N THR A 145 12.70 -14.83 -19.65
CA THR A 145 11.67 -15.33 -18.72
C THR A 145 10.55 -14.31 -18.53
N MET A 146 10.89 -13.03 -18.37
CA MET A 146 9.88 -11.99 -18.25
C MET A 146 9.08 -11.81 -19.55
N ASP A 147 9.71 -11.90 -20.71
CA ASP A 147 9.03 -11.81 -22.01
C ASP A 147 8.05 -12.99 -22.20
N ALA A 148 8.44 -14.20 -21.79
CA ALA A 148 7.60 -15.40 -21.87
C ALA A 148 6.30 -15.30 -21.06
N TYR A 149 6.30 -14.56 -19.95
CA TYR A 149 5.14 -14.34 -19.09
C TYR A 149 4.57 -12.91 -19.21
N CYS A 150 4.98 -12.15 -20.24
CA CYS A 150 4.55 -10.77 -20.47
C CYS A 150 4.73 -9.83 -19.26
N LEU A 151 5.79 -10.04 -18.47
CA LEU A 151 6.06 -9.31 -17.23
C LEU A 151 6.81 -8.00 -17.47
N THR A 152 6.35 -6.94 -16.82
CA THR A 152 6.98 -5.62 -16.81
C THR A 152 8.03 -5.49 -15.72
N ARG A 153 8.76 -4.37 -15.74
CA ARG A 153 9.68 -3.99 -14.66
C ARG A 153 8.98 -3.90 -13.30
N GLN A 154 7.75 -3.37 -13.28
CA GLN A 154 6.96 -3.19 -12.07
C GLN A 154 6.49 -4.54 -11.50
N ASP A 155 6.17 -5.50 -12.36
CA ASP A 155 5.82 -6.85 -11.95
C ASP A 155 7.01 -7.54 -11.28
N TRP A 156 8.22 -7.37 -11.80
CA TRP A 156 9.41 -7.95 -11.19
C TRP A 156 9.67 -7.44 -9.76
N GLU A 157 9.41 -6.15 -9.50
CA GLU A 157 9.46 -5.58 -8.14
C GLU A 157 8.32 -6.15 -7.27
N SER A 158 7.12 -6.26 -7.85
CA SER A 158 5.92 -6.77 -7.17
C SER A 158 6.04 -8.24 -6.78
N ILE A 159 6.65 -9.07 -7.63
CA ILE A 159 6.96 -10.48 -7.35
C ILE A 159 7.91 -10.59 -6.15
N GLN A 160 8.90 -9.71 -6.03
CA GLN A 160 9.80 -9.70 -4.87
C GLN A 160 9.07 -9.28 -3.59
N ASP A 161 8.21 -8.28 -3.66
CA ASP A 161 7.42 -7.79 -2.52
C ASP A 161 6.42 -8.86 -2.03
N VAL A 162 5.66 -9.47 -2.94
CA VAL A 162 4.64 -10.48 -2.61
C VAL A 162 5.27 -11.78 -2.06
N THR A 163 6.47 -12.13 -2.52
CA THR A 163 7.19 -13.33 -2.07
C THR A 163 8.13 -13.08 -0.88
N LYS A 164 8.06 -11.90 -0.25
CA LYS A 164 8.85 -11.59 0.94
C LYS A 164 8.19 -12.20 2.18
N LEU A 165 8.76 -13.31 2.64
CA LEU A 165 8.32 -13.97 3.87
C LEU A 165 9.08 -13.42 5.07
N LYS A 166 8.38 -13.25 6.20
CA LYS A 166 9.02 -12.87 7.47
C LYS A 166 9.46 -14.13 8.21
N GLY A 167 10.73 -14.19 8.60
CA GLY A 167 11.28 -15.29 9.37
C GLY A 167 12.80 -15.21 9.47
N ASN A 168 13.39 -16.20 10.13
CA ASN A 168 14.84 -16.33 10.30
C ASN A 168 15.36 -17.46 9.42
N GLY A 169 16.43 -17.21 8.67
CA GLY A 169 17.11 -18.22 7.84
C GLY A 169 17.25 -17.82 6.37
N PRO A 170 17.95 -18.64 5.57
CA PRO A 170 18.28 -18.32 4.18
C PRO A 170 17.06 -18.26 3.26
N LEU A 171 15.98 -18.99 3.58
CA LEU A 171 14.71 -18.96 2.83
C LEU A 171 13.96 -17.63 2.98
N PHE A 172 14.22 -16.89 4.06
CA PHE A 172 13.60 -15.60 4.39
C PHE A 172 14.48 -14.40 4.01
N ALA A 173 15.68 -14.66 3.47
CA ALA A 173 16.54 -13.62 2.95
C ALA A 173 15.94 -13.00 1.68
N ASP A 174 16.19 -11.70 1.49
CA ASP A 174 15.72 -11.01 0.29
C ASP A 174 16.36 -11.63 -0.96
N ALA A 175 15.54 -11.98 -1.96
CA ALA A 175 16.04 -12.62 -3.19
C ALA A 175 17.07 -11.77 -3.94
N ALA A 176 16.94 -10.45 -3.84
CA ALA A 176 17.83 -9.48 -4.46
C ALA A 176 19.13 -9.26 -3.68
N LEU A 177 19.29 -9.92 -2.54
CA LEU A 177 20.52 -9.97 -1.76
C LEU A 177 21.51 -10.89 -2.51
N GLY A 178 22.60 -10.31 -3.02
CA GLY A 178 23.58 -11.01 -3.86
C GLY A 178 23.57 -10.64 -5.34
N ILE A 179 22.68 -9.73 -5.78
CA ILE A 179 22.76 -9.12 -7.12
C ILE A 179 23.57 -7.81 -7.00
N PRO A 180 24.71 -7.66 -7.71
CA PRO A 180 25.49 -6.43 -7.70
C PRO A 180 24.65 -5.23 -8.15
N THR A 181 24.88 -4.06 -7.54
CA THR A 181 24.14 -2.82 -7.87
C THR A 181 24.30 -2.42 -9.34
N ALA A 182 25.47 -2.69 -9.94
CA ALA A 182 25.74 -2.48 -11.36
C ALA A 182 24.90 -3.38 -12.29
N VAL A 183 24.56 -4.60 -11.84
CA VAL A 183 23.70 -5.52 -12.62
C VAL A 183 22.23 -5.08 -12.52
N LYS A 184 21.77 -4.67 -11.33
CA LYS A 184 20.40 -4.12 -11.16
C LYS A 184 20.14 -2.88 -12.01
N SER A 185 21.12 -1.99 -12.11
CA SER A 185 21.00 -0.77 -12.92
C SER A 185 21.01 -1.07 -14.41
N ALA A 186 21.84 -2.02 -14.88
CA ALA A 186 21.83 -2.50 -16.26
C ALA A 186 20.50 -3.18 -16.63
N PHE A 187 20.01 -4.10 -15.78
CA PHE A 187 18.72 -4.76 -15.95
C PHE A 187 17.56 -3.76 -16.03
N THR A 188 17.57 -2.74 -15.17
CA THR A 188 16.55 -1.67 -15.19
C THR A 188 16.55 -0.90 -16.50
N ARG A 189 17.73 -0.60 -17.07
CA ARG A 189 17.83 0.08 -18.37
C ARG A 189 17.26 -0.80 -19.48
N GLU A 190 17.65 -2.07 -19.52
CA GLU A 190 17.17 -2.99 -20.55
C GLU A 190 15.66 -3.24 -20.49
N CYS A 191 15.08 -3.31 -19.29
CA CYS A 191 13.62 -3.40 -19.10
C CYS A 191 12.87 -2.18 -19.68
N ASN A 192 13.46 -0.98 -19.56
CA ASN A 192 12.84 0.25 -20.06
C ASN A 192 13.05 0.43 -21.57
N ASP A 193 14.22 0.04 -22.08
CA ASP A 193 14.58 0.20 -23.50
C ASP A 193 13.69 -0.66 -24.42
N LYS A 194 13.29 -1.86 -23.98
CA LYS A 194 12.45 -2.77 -24.77
C LYS A 194 10.97 -2.40 -24.78
N GLY A 195 10.55 -1.33 -24.08
CA GLY A 195 9.18 -0.78 -24.17
C GLY A 195 8.09 -1.85 -24.05
N ARG A 196 8.16 -2.72 -23.03
CA ARG A 196 7.21 -3.83 -22.85
C ARG A 196 5.80 -3.29 -22.70
N VAL A 197 4.99 -3.47 -23.73
CA VAL A 197 3.56 -3.16 -23.72
C VAL A 197 2.83 -4.39 -23.21
N VAL A 198 2.14 -4.24 -22.09
CA VAL A 198 1.21 -5.26 -21.63
C VAL A 198 0.00 -5.25 -22.55
N HIS A 199 -0.29 -6.36 -23.23
CA HIS A 199 -1.50 -6.51 -24.03
C HIS A 199 -2.72 -6.92 -23.18
N SER A 200 -2.84 -6.39 -21.97
CA SER A 200 -4.04 -6.62 -21.15
C SER A 200 -5.11 -5.60 -21.53
N GLY A 201 -6.30 -6.05 -21.92
CA GLY A 201 -7.46 -5.20 -22.19
C GLY A 201 -7.99 -4.43 -20.97
N ILE A 202 -7.37 -4.60 -19.80
CA ILE A 202 -7.59 -3.76 -18.63
C ILE A 202 -6.72 -2.52 -18.81
N LEU A 203 -7.37 -1.42 -19.19
CA LEU A 203 -6.83 -0.07 -19.16
C LEU A 203 -6.32 0.24 -17.73
N THR A 204 -5.10 -0.17 -17.40
CA THR A 204 -4.34 0.54 -16.38
C THR A 204 -4.15 1.94 -16.95
N GLN A 205 -4.98 2.88 -16.49
CA GLN A 205 -4.77 4.30 -16.75
C GLN A 205 -3.34 4.61 -16.32
N GLU A 206 -2.43 4.69 -17.29
CA GLU A 206 -1.14 5.29 -17.08
C GLU A 206 -1.41 6.63 -16.43
N ALA A 207 -0.93 6.83 -15.21
CA ALA A 207 -0.97 8.10 -14.53
C ALA A 207 -0.09 9.10 -15.31
N LYS A 208 -0.61 9.60 -16.43
CA LYS A 208 0.01 10.67 -17.21
C LYS A 208 -0.11 11.95 -16.41
N ARG A 209 1.04 12.34 -15.83
CA ARG A 209 1.30 13.71 -15.39
C ARG A 209 0.82 14.71 -16.45
N GLY A 210 -0.25 15.43 -16.11
CA GLY A 210 -0.54 16.76 -16.61
C GLY A 210 -1.20 16.87 -17.98
N ARG A 211 -2.53 16.98 -18.01
CA ARG A 211 -3.22 17.88 -18.95
C ARG A 211 -4.58 18.29 -18.41
N LYS A 212 -4.74 19.60 -18.19
CA LYS A 212 -5.98 20.26 -17.83
C LYS A 212 -6.81 20.51 -19.09
N ARG A 213 -8.05 20.00 -19.15
CA ARG A 213 -9.23 20.37 -19.97
C ARG A 213 -10.22 19.21 -19.78
N GLY A 214 -11.48 19.34 -19.40
CA GLY A 214 -12.44 20.42 -19.58
C GLY A 214 -13.66 19.82 -20.29
N ALA A 215 -14.68 19.44 -19.50
CA ALA A 215 -16.07 19.13 -19.84
C ALA A 215 -16.46 17.81 -20.55
N ALA A 216 -17.45 17.16 -19.91
CA ALA A 216 -18.57 16.36 -20.42
C ALA A 216 -18.45 14.82 -20.56
N ALA A 217 -18.90 14.16 -19.48
CA ALA A 217 -19.82 13.01 -19.37
C ALA A 217 -19.54 11.70 -20.14
N VAL A 218 -19.32 10.60 -19.40
CA VAL A 218 -20.29 9.53 -19.05
C VAL A 218 -19.68 8.75 -17.86
N ALA A 219 -20.19 8.92 -16.63
CA ALA A 219 -21.01 7.93 -15.91
C ALA A 219 -20.44 6.50 -15.92
N ASP A 220 -19.75 6.13 -14.83
CA ASP A 220 -19.89 4.81 -14.23
C ASP A 220 -19.91 5.02 -12.72
N ASP A 221 -20.95 4.44 -12.12
CA ASP A 221 -21.44 4.60 -10.77
C ASP A 221 -20.82 3.48 -9.92
N ASP A 222 -20.02 3.82 -8.92
CA ASP A 222 -19.78 2.91 -7.81
C ASP A 222 -19.67 3.76 -6.54
N ASP A 223 -20.81 3.78 -5.87
CA ASP A 223 -21.17 4.52 -4.66
C ASP A 223 -20.65 3.75 -3.43
N GLU A 224 -19.66 4.31 -2.73
CA GLU A 224 -19.36 3.95 -1.34
C GLU A 224 -19.43 5.25 -0.50
N GLU A 225 -20.64 5.74 -0.23
CA GLU A 225 -20.89 6.65 0.89
C GLU A 225 -21.00 5.88 2.21
N GLU A 226 -20.00 6.03 3.07
CA GLU A 226 -20.17 5.90 4.52
C GLU A 226 -20.46 7.30 5.08
N GLY A 227 -21.74 7.62 5.19
CA GLY A 227 -22.26 8.79 5.88
C GLY A 227 -22.28 8.60 7.39
N ASP A 228 -21.45 9.38 8.10
CA ASP A 228 -21.57 9.59 9.55
C ASP A 228 -22.52 10.77 9.80
N GLY A 229 -23.76 10.44 10.18
CA GLY A 229 -24.79 11.39 10.58
C GLY A 229 -24.82 11.56 12.11
N GLY A 230 -24.42 12.75 12.57
CA GLY A 230 -24.53 13.20 13.96
C GLY A 230 -25.29 14.52 14.09
N SER A 231 -26.62 14.41 14.15
CA SER A 231 -27.68 15.23 14.77
C SER A 231 -27.49 16.74 15.06
N ASP A 232 -28.41 17.49 14.46
CA ASP A 232 -29.30 18.57 14.95
C ASP A 232 -28.86 19.88 15.59
N GLY A 233 -29.54 20.93 15.10
CA GLY A 233 -29.64 22.28 15.64
C GLY A 233 -30.54 23.13 14.74
N GLU A 234 -31.86 23.01 14.95
CA GLU A 234 -32.93 23.77 14.27
C GLU A 234 -32.77 25.30 14.44
N GLY A 235 -33.18 26.04 13.40
CA GLY A 235 -33.32 27.49 13.43
C GLY A 235 -33.68 28.06 12.04
N GLU A 236 -34.97 28.28 11.80
CA GLU A 236 -35.53 28.86 10.58
C GLU A 236 -35.08 30.33 10.34
N GLY A 237 -34.93 30.71 9.06
CA GLY A 237 -34.73 32.09 8.62
C GLY A 237 -34.40 32.20 7.14
N GLU A 238 -35.27 32.90 6.39
CA GLU A 238 -35.37 33.01 4.93
C GLU A 238 -34.20 33.75 4.21
N ASP A 239 -34.11 33.48 2.90
CA ASP A 239 -33.54 34.27 1.79
C ASP A 239 -32.04 34.59 1.68
N GLY A 240 -31.41 34.09 0.60
CA GLY A 240 -30.19 34.70 0.03
C GLY A 240 -29.29 33.78 -0.81
N LEU A 241 -29.26 34.02 -2.13
CA LEU A 241 -28.35 33.45 -3.16
C LEU A 241 -26.92 33.05 -2.69
N PRO A 242 -26.38 31.89 -3.11
CA PRO A 242 -25.03 31.48 -2.70
C PRO A 242 -23.92 32.25 -3.44
N LYS A 243 -23.14 33.04 -2.69
CA LYS A 243 -21.85 33.59 -3.10
C LYS A 243 -20.78 32.48 -3.14
N LYS A 244 -20.05 32.37 -4.25
CA LYS A 244 -18.90 31.47 -4.44
C LYS A 244 -17.85 31.64 -3.32
N PRO A 245 -17.33 30.57 -2.69
CA PRO A 245 -16.33 30.69 -1.64
C PRO A 245 -14.95 31.04 -2.20
N LYS A 246 -14.37 32.14 -1.72
CA LYS A 246 -12.97 32.52 -1.98
C LYS A 246 -12.07 31.76 -1.01
N ILE A 247 -11.31 30.78 -1.51
CA ILE A 247 -10.31 30.06 -0.71
C ILE A 247 -9.07 30.97 -0.57
N SER A 248 -8.63 31.18 0.67
CA SER A 248 -7.51 32.07 0.99
C SER A 248 -6.15 31.42 0.69
N ALA A 249 -5.17 32.24 0.30
CA ALA A 249 -3.81 31.82 -0.06
C ALA A 249 -3.09 31.02 1.05
N LYS A 250 -3.54 31.13 2.31
CA LYS A 250 -2.98 30.40 3.45
C LYS A 250 -3.34 28.91 3.43
N ARG A 251 -4.47 28.52 2.83
CA ARG A 251 -4.83 27.10 2.63
C ARG A 251 -4.05 26.45 1.48
N LEU A 252 -3.63 27.22 0.47
CA LEU A 252 -2.84 26.71 -0.66
C LEU A 252 -1.38 26.38 -0.26
N ALA A 253 -0.81 27.10 0.71
CA ALA A 253 0.54 26.82 1.22
C ALA A 253 0.62 25.57 2.12
N ALA A 254 -0.47 25.19 2.80
CA ALA A 254 -0.52 24.02 3.67
C ALA A 254 -0.60 22.68 2.90
N ILE A 255 -0.89 22.71 1.60
CA ILE A 255 -1.03 21.54 0.72
C ILE A 255 0.26 21.32 -0.12
N GLY A 256 1.38 21.94 0.27
CA GLY A 256 2.69 21.67 -0.35
C GLY A 256 2.85 22.17 -1.79
N PHE A 257 1.97 23.06 -2.27
CA PHE A 257 2.16 23.74 -3.54
C PHE A 257 3.13 24.92 -3.37
N VAL A 258 4.40 24.71 -3.72
CA VAL A 258 5.32 25.81 -4.03
C VAL A 258 4.93 26.35 -5.40
N ALA A 259 4.33 27.54 -5.43
CA ALA A 259 4.13 28.28 -6.68
C ALA A 259 5.49 28.68 -7.24
N LYS A 260 5.90 28.02 -8.33
CA LYS A 260 7.04 28.43 -9.15
C LYS A 260 6.55 29.55 -10.05
N ASP A 261 6.96 30.77 -9.74
CA ASP A 261 6.66 31.97 -10.52
C ASP A 261 7.55 31.95 -11.77
N ASP A 262 7.00 31.47 -12.90
CA ASP A 262 7.67 31.55 -14.20
C ASP A 262 7.42 32.94 -14.81
N GLY A 263 8.54 33.62 -15.08
CA GLY A 263 8.56 35.02 -15.44
C GLY A 263 7.78 35.38 -16.71
N LYS A 264 7.02 36.47 -16.59
CA LYS A 264 6.70 37.32 -17.75
C LYS A 264 6.80 38.79 -17.35
N LYS A 265 7.84 39.43 -17.88
CA LYS A 265 8.13 40.87 -17.83
C LYS A 265 6.88 41.72 -18.08
N LYS A 266 6.64 42.73 -17.23
CA LYS A 266 6.03 44.04 -17.56
C LYS A 266 6.38 45.06 -16.45
N PRO A 267 6.29 46.37 -16.73
CA PRO A 267 7.43 47.29 -16.80
C PRO A 267 7.76 48.02 -15.48
N ALA A 268 9.02 48.44 -15.35
CA ALA A 268 9.51 49.18 -14.20
C ALA A 268 8.91 50.60 -14.12
N ALA A 269 8.19 50.86 -13.02
CA ALA A 269 7.77 52.20 -12.62
C ALA A 269 8.94 52.94 -11.96
N LYS A 270 9.18 54.17 -12.45
CA LYS A 270 10.15 55.16 -11.98
C LYS A 270 10.07 55.41 -10.47
N LYS A 271 11.22 55.39 -9.77
CA LYS A 271 11.47 56.26 -8.61
C LYS A 271 12.92 56.78 -8.59
N LYS A 272 12.99 58.09 -8.83
CA LYS A 272 13.80 59.16 -8.19
C LYS A 272 15.30 58.93 -7.91
N ALA A 273 16.06 59.63 -8.75
CA ALA A 273 17.33 60.36 -8.54
C ALA A 273 18.03 60.29 -7.17
N ALA A 274 19.31 59.89 -7.22
CA ALA A 274 20.33 60.22 -6.23
C ALA A 274 21.30 61.28 -6.83
N PRO A 275 21.85 62.20 -6.01
CA PRO A 275 22.56 63.39 -6.48
C PRO A 275 24.03 63.11 -6.84
N LYS A 276 24.51 63.79 -7.89
CA LYS A 276 25.93 63.86 -8.29
C LYS A 276 26.74 64.65 -7.26
N LYS A 277 27.87 64.11 -6.79
CA LYS A 277 29.04 64.90 -6.38
C LYS A 277 30.27 64.40 -7.14
N LYS A 278 30.84 65.32 -7.93
CA LYS A 278 32.11 65.24 -8.64
C LYS A 278 33.27 65.03 -7.65
N LYS A 279 34.30 64.32 -8.09
CA LYS A 279 35.69 64.80 -7.97
C LYS A 279 36.47 64.32 -9.19
N ASP A 280 36.92 65.30 -9.96
CA ASP A 280 37.82 65.20 -11.08
C ASP A 280 39.19 64.68 -10.63
N ALA A 281 39.88 64.01 -11.55
CA ALA A 281 41.27 63.66 -11.42
C ALA A 281 42.15 64.84 -11.86
N LYS A 282 43.27 65.00 -11.13
CA LYS A 282 44.40 65.92 -11.31
C LYS A 282 44.31 67.25 -10.57
#